data_AF-A0A3D1QAS1-F1
#
_entry.id   AF-A0A3D1QAS1-F1
#
_cell.length_a   1.000
_cell.length_b   1.000
_cell.length_c   1.000
_cell.angle_alpha   90.00
_cell.angle_beta   90.00
_cell.angle_gamma   90.00
#
_symmetry.space_group_name_H-M   'P 1'
#
loop_
_entity.id
_entity.type
_entity.pdbx_description
1 polymer ?
#
loop_
_entity_poly.entity_id
_entity_poly.type
_entity_poly.pdbx_seq_one_letter_code
_entity_poly.pdbx_strand_id
1 'polypeptide(L)' 'AKIGPGTLEKLLQDIPVTVQENILVGMETRDDAAVYRLDRDKALVQTVDFFTPMVDDAYLFGQIAATNALNDIYAMGG' A
#
# COMPACT_ATOMS: atom_id res chain seq x y z
N ALA A 1 -1.21 9.36 -13.44
CA ALA A 1 -2.30 8.39 -13.67
C ALA A 1 -1.82 7.01 -13.21
N LYS A 2 -2.65 6.24 -12.48
CA LYS A 2 -2.29 4.87 -12.05
C LYS A 2 -2.19 3.94 -13.27
N ILE A 3 -1.28 2.96 -13.20
CA ILE A 3 -1.14 1.93 -14.23
C ILE A 3 -2.29 0.93 -14.06
N GLY A 4 -2.85 0.44 -15.17
CA GLY A 4 -3.92 -0.57 -15.12
C GLY A 4 -3.43 -1.89 -14.49
N PRO A 5 -4.30 -2.64 -13.79
CA PRO A 5 -3.90 -3.79 -12.96
C PRO A 5 -3.14 -4.88 -13.74
N GLY A 6 -3.60 -5.25 -14.94
CA GLY A 6 -2.92 -6.28 -15.75
C GLY A 6 -1.58 -5.83 -16.35
N THR A 7 -1.34 -4.52 -16.47
CA THR A 7 -0.03 -3.99 -16.89
C THR A 7 0.94 -4.00 -15.72
N LEU A 8 0.47 -3.62 -14.52
CA LEU A 8 1.27 -3.65 -13.31
C LEU A 8 1.73 -5.07 -12.97
N GLU A 9 0.82 -6.06 -13.04
CA GLU A 9 1.14 -7.47 -12.78
C GLU A 9 2.29 -7.97 -13.68
N LYS A 10 2.27 -7.65 -14.98
CA LYS A 10 3.33 -8.00 -15.90
C LYS A 10 4.67 -7.32 -15.58
N LEU A 11 4.64 -6.07 -15.11
CA LEU A 11 5.86 -5.35 -14.76
C LEU A 11 6.52 -5.89 -13.49
N LEU A 12 5.71 -6.43 -12.57
CA LEU A 12 6.20 -6.93 -11.28
C LEU A 12 6.65 -8.41 -11.35
N GLN A 13 6.39 -9.12 -12.45
CA GLN A 13 6.64 -10.56 -12.59
C GLN A 13 8.12 -10.96 -12.37
N ASP A 14 9.05 -10.06 -12.70
CA ASP A 14 10.49 -10.32 -12.63
C ASP A 14 11.11 -9.88 -11.29
N ILE A 15 10.31 -9.30 -10.39
CA ILE A 15 10.76 -8.90 -9.05
C ILE A 15 10.79 -10.16 -8.16
N PRO A 16 11.95 -10.51 -7.58
CA PRO A 16 12.04 -11.67 -6.72
C PRO A 16 11.20 -11.47 -5.46
N VAL A 17 10.17 -12.31 -5.29
CA VAL A 17 9.34 -12.35 -4.09
C VAL A 17 10.04 -13.22 -3.05
N THR A 18 10.38 -12.64 -1.90
CA THR A 18 10.94 -13.39 -0.78
C THR A 18 9.81 -13.82 0.14
N VAL A 19 9.62 -15.13 0.29
CA VAL A 19 8.67 -15.67 1.27
C VAL A 19 9.35 -15.71 2.63
N GLN A 20 8.77 -15.03 3.62
CA GLN A 20 9.24 -15.02 5.01
C GLN A 20 8.07 -15.27 5.95
N GLU A 21 8.29 -16.05 7.01
CA GLU A 21 7.24 -16.43 7.97
C GLU A 21 6.59 -15.25 8.70
N ASN A 22 7.28 -14.11 8.77
CA ASN A 22 6.79 -12.90 9.43
C ASN A 22 5.98 -12.00 8.49
N ILE A 23 5.95 -12.26 7.19
CA ILE A 23 5.04 -11.56 6.27
C ILE A 23 3.67 -12.23 6.41
N LEU A 24 2.72 -11.50 7.00
CA LEU A 24 1.34 -11.97 7.21
C LEU A 24 0.46 -11.69 5.99
N VAL A 25 0.71 -10.55 5.33
CA VAL A 25 0.08 -10.13 4.07
C VAL A 25 1.18 -9.56 3.19
N GLY A 26 1.51 -10.25 2.10
CA GLY A 26 2.57 -9.91 1.16
C GLY A 26 2.07 -9.53 -0.24
N MET A 27 2.98 -9.61 -1.21
CA MET A 27 2.70 -9.23 -2.61
C MET A 27 1.74 -10.21 -3.31
N GLU A 28 1.62 -11.42 -2.79
CA GLU A 28 0.79 -12.51 -3.32
C GLU A 28 -0.71 -12.34 -3.04
N THR A 29 -1.07 -11.62 -1.96
CA THR A 29 -2.43 -11.50 -1.46
C THR A 29 -3.22 -10.35 -2.11
N ARG A 30 -2.54 -9.43 -2.81
CA ARG A 30 -3.15 -8.28 -3.54
C ARG A 30 -4.04 -7.39 -2.66
N ASP A 31 -3.70 -7.25 -1.38
CA ASP A 31 -4.38 -6.37 -0.43
C ASP A 31 -3.89 -4.92 -0.51
N ASP A 32 -4.62 -4.02 0.15
CA ASP A 32 -4.36 -2.57 0.14
C ASP A 32 -3.09 -2.16 0.93
N ALA A 33 -2.54 -3.04 1.77
CA ALA A 33 -1.31 -2.80 2.52
C ALA A 33 -0.53 -4.09 2.82
N ALA A 34 0.77 -3.96 3.08
CA ALA A 34 1.59 -5.05 3.59
C ALA A 34 1.46 -5.17 5.12
N VAL A 35 1.43 -6.40 5.63
CA VAL A 35 1.39 -6.69 7.07
C VAL A 35 2.57 -7.54 7.48
N TYR A 36 3.39 -7.03 8.40
CA TYR A 36 4.58 -7.72 8.92
C TYR A 36 4.49 -7.93 10.43
N ARG A 37 4.65 -9.16 10.90
CA ARG A 37 4.66 -9.50 12.32
C ARG A 37 5.95 -9.03 12.99
N LEU A 38 5.82 -8.17 14.01
CA LEU A 38 6.95 -7.71 14.82
C LEU A 38 7.23 -8.64 16.00
N ASP A 39 6.17 -9.09 16.68
CA ASP A 39 6.23 -10.03 17.78
C ASP A 39 4.91 -10.81 17.89
N ARG A 40 4.64 -11.48 19.01
CA ARG A 40 3.42 -12.30 19.19
C ARG A 40 2.14 -11.48 19.19
N ASP A 41 2.20 -10.21 19.59
CA ASP A 41 1.04 -9.38 19.87
C ASP A 41 0.96 -8.14 18.95
N LYS A 42 2.00 -7.90 18.13
CA LYS A 42 2.08 -6.72 17.26
C LYS A 42 2.43 -7.07 15.81
N ALA A 43 1.78 -6.35 14.91
CA ALA A 43 2.13 -6.31 13.49
C ALA A 43 2.26 -4.85 13.02
N LEU A 44 3.14 -4.65 12.06
CA LEU A 44 3.27 -3.42 11.28
C LEU A 44 2.35 -3.53 10.07
N VAL A 45 1.45 -2.57 9.90
CA VAL A 45 0.70 -2.37 8.66
C VAL A 45 1.37 -1.21 7.92
N GLN A 46 1.75 -1.44 6.66
CA GLN A 46 2.45 -0.44 5.85
C GLN A 46 1.83 -0.36 4.46
N THR A 47 1.46 0.86 4.08
CA THR A 47 1.05 1.22 2.71
C THR A 47 1.87 2.42 2.23
N VAL A 48 1.90 2.63 0.91
CA VAL A 48 2.46 3.82 0.28
C VAL A 48 1.61 4.18 -0.93
N ASP A 49 1.10 5.41 -0.95
CA ASP A 49 0.27 5.88 -2.07
C ASP A 49 0.60 7.33 -2.40
N PHE A 50 0.67 7.65 -3.69
CA PHE A 50 0.95 8.99 -4.18
C PHE A 50 0.33 9.22 -5.55
N PHE A 51 0.01 10.48 -5.84
CA PHE A 51 -0.55 10.89 -7.12
C PHE A 51 -0.23 12.35 -7.41
N THR A 52 -0.40 12.74 -8.67
CA THR A 52 -0.19 14.12 -9.12
C THR A 52 -1.28 15.05 -8.59
N PRO A 53 -0.99 16.34 -8.35
CA PRO A 53 -1.99 17.31 -7.90
C PRO A 53 -3.27 17.30 -8.75
N MET A 54 -4.42 17.37 -8.07
CA MET A 54 -5.76 17.35 -8.69
C MET A 54 -6.61 18.56 -8.30
N VAL A 55 -6.09 19.41 -7.41
CA VAL A 55 -6.68 20.68 -6.98
C VAL A 55 -5.56 21.72 -6.89
N ASP A 56 -5.91 22.99 -7.06
CA ASP A 56 -4.94 24.09 -7.11
C ASP A 56 -4.41 24.48 -5.72
N ASP A 57 -5.22 24.29 -4.68
CA ASP A 57 -4.82 24.57 -3.30
C ASP A 57 -3.90 23.46 -2.78
N ALA A 58 -2.65 23.81 -2.51
CA ALA A 58 -1.62 22.86 -2.06
C ALA A 58 -1.91 22.27 -0.68
N TYR A 59 -2.53 23.04 0.23
CA TYR A 59 -2.87 22.54 1.56
C TYR A 59 -4.01 21.52 1.47
N LEU A 60 -5.05 21.83 0.70
CA LEU A 60 -6.17 20.91 0.44
C LEU A 60 -5.69 19.66 -0.29
N PHE A 61 -4.83 19.80 -1.30
CA PHE A 61 -4.22 18.65 -1.96
C PHE A 61 -3.48 17.75 -0.96
N GLY A 62 -2.69 18.33 -0.05
CA GLY A 62 -2.00 17.59 1.01
C GLY A 62 -2.96 16.83 1.92
N GLN A 63 -4.08 17.43 2.30
CA GLN A 63 -5.11 16.77 3.10
C GLN A 63 -5.74 15.59 2.34
N ILE A 64 -6.08 15.77 1.06
CA ILE A 64 -6.64 14.71 0.22
C ILE A 64 -5.65 13.54 0.08
N ALA A 65 -4.39 13.84 -0.24
CA ALA A 65 -3.34 12.84 -0.40
C ALA A 65 -3.08 12.06 0.90
N ALA A 66 -2.97 12.75 2.03
CA ALA A 66 -2.80 12.10 3.33
C ALA A 66 -4.00 11.23 3.70
N THR A 67 -5.22 11.69 3.44
CA THR A 67 -6.44 10.92 3.71
C THR A 67 -6.49 9.64 2.87
N ASN A 68 -6.15 9.74 1.57
CA ASN A 68 -6.09 8.59 0.69
C ASN A 68 -5.05 7.55 1.16
N ALA A 69 -3.83 7.99 1.47
CA ALA A 69 -2.77 7.09 1.93
C ALA A 69 -3.09 6.43 3.29
N LEU A 70 -3.80 7.11 4.19
CA LEU A 70 -4.22 6.53 5.48
C LEU A 70 -5.37 5.53 5.35
N ASN A 71 -6.21 5.66 4.32
CA ASN A 71 -7.40 4.83 4.17
C ASN A 71 -7.06 3.34 4.05
N ASP A 72 -5.94 2.99 3.41
CA ASP A 72 -5.50 1.60 3.28
C ASP A 72 -5.21 0.96 4.65
N ILE A 73 -4.74 1.74 5.63
CA ILE A 73 -4.53 1.24 7.00
C ILE A 73 -5.87 0.92 7.67
N TYR A 74 -6.84 1.82 7.55
CA TYR A 74 -8.19 1.61 8.10
C TYR A 74 -8.93 0.46 7.41
N ALA A 75 -8.73 0.27 6.11
CA ALA A 75 -9.30 -0.85 5.36
C ALA A 75 -8.83 -2.21 5.88
N MET A 76 -7.57 -2.27 6.37
CA MET A 76 -7.00 -3.46 7.00
C MET A 76 -7.38 -3.64 8.49
N GLY A 77 -8.21 -2.74 9.04
CA GLY A 77 -8.65 -2.79 10.44
C GLY A 77 -7.65 -2.25 11.46
N GLY A 78 -6.70 -1.41 11.02
CA GLY A 78 -5.74 -0.70 11.88
C GLY A 78 -6.27 0.58 12.53
#